data_AF-A0A8T3SE96-F1
#
_entry.id   AF-A0A8T3SE96-F1
#
_cell.length_a   1.000
_cell.length_b   1.000
_cell.length_c   1.000
_cell.angle_alpha   90.00
_cell.angle_beta   90.00
_cell.angle_gamma   90.00
#
_symmetry.space_group_name_H-M   'P 1'
#
loop_
_entity.id
_entity.type
_entity.pdbx_description
1 polymer ?
#
loop_
_entity_poly.entity_id
_entity_poly.type
_entity_poly.pdbx_seq_one_letter_code
_entity_poly.pdbx_strand_id
1 'polypeptide(L)'
;MLENDFARLITNDILSTEEYNLKGIARYSDTPEDVIQEVIDGRNIRPSATFLWRIIELHRSVRRELYDAIIRKIINSNLVST
;
A
#
# COMPACT_ATOMS: atom_id res chain seq x y z
N MET A 1 -4.50 -9.81 13.76
CA MET A 1 -5.46 -9.04 12.93
C MET A 1 -4.71 -8.51 11.73
N LEU A 2 -5.13 -8.84 10.51
CA LEU A 2 -4.51 -8.37 9.25
C LEU A 2 -4.47 -6.83 9.11
N GLU A 3 -5.30 -6.12 9.88
CA GLU A 3 -5.46 -4.67 9.83
C GLU A 3 -4.28 -3.89 10.41
N ASN A 4 -3.61 -4.40 11.45
CA ASN A 4 -2.53 -3.67 12.14
C ASN A 4 -1.23 -3.61 11.33
N ASP A 5 -1.08 -4.49 10.33
CA ASP A 5 0.13 -4.59 9.49
C ASP A 5 -0.14 -4.19 8.04
N PHE A 6 -1.34 -3.71 7.70
CA PHE A 6 -1.70 -3.46 6.30
C PHE A 6 -0.81 -2.41 5.64
N ALA A 7 -0.52 -1.31 6.34
CA ALA A 7 0.41 -0.29 5.86
C ALA A 7 1.83 -0.83 5.69
N ARG A 8 2.27 -1.70 6.61
CA ARG A 8 3.59 -2.36 6.54
C ARG A 8 3.68 -3.29 5.34
N LEU A 9 2.65 -4.10 5.09
CA LEU A 9 2.57 -4.99 3.93
C LEU A 9 2.61 -4.19 2.63
N ILE A 10 1.80 -3.15 2.50
CA ILE A 10 1.80 -2.28 1.33
C ILE A 10 3.16 -1.62 1.11
N THR A 11 3.76 -1.06 2.17
CA THR A 11 5.03 -0.34 2.05
C THR A 11 6.15 -1.28 1.61
N ASN A 12 6.23 -2.49 2.19
CA ASN A 12 7.21 -3.48 1.78
C ASN A 12 6.96 -4.00 0.36
N ASP A 13 5.70 -4.15 -0.04
CA ASP A 13 5.36 -4.57 -1.40
C ASP A 13 5.77 -3.52 -2.44
N ILE A 14 5.53 -2.23 -2.18
CA ILE A 14 6.02 -1.12 -3.02
C ILE A 14 7.54 -1.17 -3.14
N LEU A 15 8.26 -1.34 -2.02
CA LEU A 15 9.73 -1.41 -2.06
C LEU A 15 10.22 -2.62 -2.87
N SER A 16 9.49 -3.73 -2.85
CA SER A 16 9.83 -4.94 -3.63
C SER A 16 9.68 -4.77 -5.14
N THR A 17 8.95 -3.76 -5.62
CA THR A 17 8.87 -3.46 -7.06
C THR A 17 10.09 -2.70 -7.57
N GLU A 18 10.95 -2.18 -6.67
CA GLU A 18 12.13 -1.36 -6.97
C GLU A 18 11.83 -0.04 -7.71
N GLU A 19 10.57 0.26 -8.04
CA GLU A 19 10.14 1.53 -8.65
C GLU A 19 10.29 2.71 -7.69
N TYR A 20 10.20 2.43 -6.38
CA TYR A 20 10.38 3.40 -5.31
C TYR A 20 11.31 2.84 -4.24
N ASN A 21 12.18 3.71 -3.73
CA ASN A 21 12.91 3.48 -2.49
C ASN A 21 12.25 4.25 -1.34
N LEU A 22 12.76 4.07 -0.11
CA LEU A 22 12.23 4.73 1.10
C LEU A 22 12.06 6.24 0.93
N LYS A 23 13.08 6.93 0.39
CA LYS A 23 13.06 8.36 0.11
C LYS A 23 12.01 8.76 -0.93
N GLY A 24 11.81 7.93 -1.95
CA GLY A 24 10.76 8.11 -2.95
C GLY A 24 9.37 8.04 -2.34
N ILE A 25 9.13 7.06 -1.46
CA ILE A 25 7.87 6.93 -0.73
C ILE A 25 7.66 8.13 0.19
N ALA A 26 8.68 8.53 0.96
CA ALA A 26 8.65 9.71 1.84
C ALA A 26 8.23 10.98 1.12
N ARG A 27 8.85 11.22 -0.05
CA ARG A 27 8.52 12.38 -0.89
C ARG A 27 7.09 12.31 -1.43
N TYR A 28 6.62 11.13 -1.84
CA TYR A 28 5.28 10.97 -2.41
C TYR A 28 4.19 11.11 -1.34
N SER A 29 4.38 10.50 -0.18
CA SER A 29 3.39 10.48 0.89
C SER A 29 3.42 11.72 1.78
N ASP A 30 4.35 12.64 1.55
CA ASP A 30 4.62 13.79 2.42
C ASP A 30 4.80 13.34 3.88
N THR A 31 5.64 12.32 4.07
CA THR A 31 5.88 11.68 5.36
C THR A 31 7.38 11.51 5.58
N PRO A 32 7.92 11.87 6.75
CA PRO A 32 9.33 11.67 7.06
C PRO A 32 9.79 10.20 6.90
N GLU A 33 11.04 10.01 6.44
CA GLU A 33 11.63 8.68 6.20
C GLU A 33 11.68 7.82 7.47
N ASP A 34 11.93 8.43 8.63
CA ASP A 34 11.96 7.77 9.94
C ASP A 34 10.59 7.19 10.33
N VAL A 35 9.51 7.95 10.11
CA VAL A 35 8.13 7.47 10.35
C VAL A 35 7.80 6.28 9.45
N ILE A 36 8.25 6.28 8.19
CA ILE A 36 8.05 5.16 7.27
C ILE A 36 8.90 3.96 7.70
N GLN A 37 10.14 4.20 8.15
CA GLN A 37 11.00 3.16 8.69
C GLN A 37 10.35 2.49 9.92
N GLU A 38 9.71 3.25 10.81
CA GLU A 38 8.94 2.69 11.92
C GLU A 38 7.77 1.81 11.47
N VAL A 39 7.09 2.16 10.37
CA VAL A 39 6.04 1.32 9.78
C VAL A 39 6.63 0.01 9.25
N ILE A 40 7.75 0.07 8.53
CA ILE A 40 8.46 -1.10 7.98
C ILE A 40 8.93 -2.04 9.10
N ASP A 41 9.48 -1.45 10.17
CA ASP A 41 9.97 -2.15 11.36
C ASP A 41 8.83 -2.70 12.23
N GLY A 42 7.58 -2.33 11.96
CA GLY A 42 6.42 -2.71 12.79
C GLY A 42 6.35 -1.98 14.14
N ARG A 43 7.10 -0.87 14.30
CA ARG A 43 7.05 -0.01 15.49
C ARG A 43 5.90 1.00 15.43
N ASN A 44 5.47 1.38 14.22
CA ASN A 44 4.29 2.19 13.99
C ASN A 44 3.15 1.35 13.42
N ILE A 45 2.37 0.73 14.31
CA ILE A 45 1.21 -0.12 13.99
C ILE A 45 -0.08 0.66 13.73
N ARG A 46 -0.06 2.00 13.88
CA ARG A 46 -1.23 2.87 13.69
C ARG A 46 -0.82 4.13 12.93
N PRO A 47 -0.42 4.01 11.65
CA PRO A 47 -0.07 5.17 10.87
C PRO A 47 -1.27 6.09 10.66
N SER A 48 -0.99 7.34 10.30
CA SER A 48 -2.05 8.32 10.01
C SER A 48 -2.90 7.86 8.82
N ALA A 49 -4.19 8.21 8.84
CA ALA A 49 -5.09 7.93 7.71
C ALA A 49 -4.60 8.57 6.41
N THR A 50 -3.97 9.75 6.49
CA THR A 50 -3.35 10.43 5.34
C THR A 50 -2.22 9.60 4.74
N PHE A 51 -1.32 9.08 5.57
CA PHE A 51 -0.25 8.20 5.10
C PHE A 51 -0.83 6.94 4.46
N LEU A 52 -1.80 6.29 5.13
CA LEU A 52 -2.46 5.09 4.62
C LEU A 52 -3.09 5.32 3.24
N TRP A 53 -3.80 6.43 3.07
CA TRP A 53 -4.40 6.78 1.78
C TRP A 53 -3.35 6.98 0.69
N ARG A 54 -2.27 7.71 0.99
CA ARG A 54 -1.16 7.95 0.05
C ARG A 54 -0.45 6.67 -0.37
N ILE A 55 -0.14 5.76 0.57
CA ILE A 55 0.53 4.51 0.21
C ILE A 55 -0.38 3.56 -0.58
N ILE A 56 -1.69 3.58 -0.35
CA ILE A 56 -2.64 2.81 -1.18
C ILE A 56 -2.66 3.36 -2.60
N GLU A 57 -2.68 4.68 -2.77
CA GLU A 57 -2.61 5.33 -4.08
C GLU A 57 -1.32 4.96 -4.82
N LEU A 58 -0.19 5.02 -4.13
CA LEU A 58 1.12 4.65 -4.68
C LEU A 58 1.19 3.16 -5.04
N HIS A 59 0.70 2.28 -4.17
CA HIS A 59 0.65 0.85 -4.42
C HIS A 59 -0.19 0.52 -5.67
N ARG A 60 -1.30 1.24 -5.88
CA ARG A 60 -2.11 1.11 -7.11
C ARG A 60 -1.35 1.50 -8.36
N SER A 61 -0.44 2.46 -8.32
CA SER A 61 0.33 2.84 -9.51
C SER A 61 1.40 1.82 -9.85
N VAL A 62 2.07 1.23 -8.86
CA VAL A 62 3.16 0.24 -9.07
C VAL A 62 2.65 -1.21 -9.23
N ARG A 63 1.44 -1.53 -8.72
CA ARG A 63 0.80 -2.85 -8.85
C ARG A 63 -0.46 -2.83 -9.71
N ARG A 64 -0.46 -2.06 -10.80
CA ARG A 64 -1.66 -1.88 -11.66
C ARG A 64 -2.32 -3.21 -12.06
N GLU A 65 -1.53 -4.19 -12.48
CA GLU A 65 -2.04 -5.51 -12.91
C GLU A 65 -2.77 -6.26 -11.78
N LEU A 66 -2.29 -6.16 -10.54
CA LEU A 66 -2.93 -6.76 -9.38
C LEU A 66 -4.31 -6.13 -9.15
N TYR A 67 -4.40 -4.80 -9.18
CA TYR A 67 -5.67 -4.10 -8.99
C TYR A 67 -6.65 -4.38 -10.13
N ASP A 68 -6.17 -4.45 -11.37
CA ASP A 68 -6.99 -4.84 -12.52
C ASP A 68 -7.55 -6.25 -12.35
N ALA A 69 -6.74 -7.20 -11.87
CA ALA A 69 -7.17 -8.57 -11.58
C ALA A 69 -8.21 -8.63 -10.45
N ILE A 70 -8.03 -7.84 -9.38
CA ILE A 70 -8.99 -7.74 -8.27
C ILE A 70 -10.33 -7.20 -8.78
N ILE A 71 -10.33 -6.10 -9.53
CA ILE A 71 -11.55 -5.49 -10.09
C ILE A 71 -12.27 -6.48 -11.02
N ARG A 72 -11.53 -7.13 -11.93
CA ARG A 72 -12.11 -8.16 -12.83
C ARG A 72 -12.76 -9.29 -12.04
N LYS A 73 -12.12 -9.76 -10.96
CA LYS A 73 -12.68 -10.80 -10.09
C LYS A 73 -13.97 -10.32 -9.41
N ILE A 74 -13.99 -9.10 -8.86
CA ILE A 74 -15.17 -8.52 -8.22
C ILE A 74 -16.34 -8.42 -9.21
N ILE A 75 -16.10 -7.90 -10.42
CA ILE A 75 -17.12 -7.79 -11.45
C ILE A 75 -17.68 -9.18 -11.82
N ASN A 76 -16.79 -10.15 -12.07
CA ASN A 76 -17.21 -11.49 -12.47
C ASN A 76 -17.95 -12.24 -11.35
N SER A 77 -17.57 -12.07 -10.08
CA SER A 77 -18.29 -12.67 -8.95
C SER A 77 -19.70 -12.09 -8.78
N ASN A 78 -19.90 -10.81 -9.12
CA ASN A 78 -21.21 -10.17 -9.04
C ASN A 78 -22.11 -10.49 -10.24
N LEU A 79 -21.54 -10.75 -11.42
CA LEU A 79 -22.29 -11.13 -12.63
C LEU A 79 -22.77 -12.59 -12.63
N VAL A 80 -22.11 -13.50 -11.89
CA VAL A 80 -22.53 -14.91 -11.77
C VAL A 80 -23.65 -15.11 -10.74
N SER A 81 -23.94 -14.08 -9.93
CA SER A 81 -24.95 -14.12 -8.86
C SER A 81 -26.32 -13.53 -9.26
N THR A 82 -26.53 -13.21 -10.55
CA THR A 82 -27.79 -12.72 -11.16
C THR A 82 -28.18 -13.60 -12.33
#